data_AF-A0A7K7IMZ7-F1
#
_entry.id   AF-A0A7K7IMZ7-F1
#
_cell.length_a   1.000
_cell.length_b   1.000
_cell.length_c   1.000
_cell.angle_alpha   90.00
_cell.angle_beta   90.00
_cell.angle_gamma   90.00
#
_symmetry.space_group_name_H-M   'P 1'
#
loop_
_entity.id
_entity.type
_entity.pdbx_description
1 polymer ?
#
loop_
_entity_poly.entity_id
_entity_poly.type
_entity_poly.pdbx_seq_one_letter_code
_entity_poly.pdbx_strand_id
1 'polypeptide(L)'
;MGSQESLPDPPAQMHHYYSKFMRECPSGLLSLHEFKKLLDLQGLDPQGDLYIKRVFDIFDLNQDGFIDFLEFIAAINLVIRGKIDQKLKWYFKLYDADGNGCIDKKELLSIF
;
A
#
# COMPACT_ATOMS: atom_id res chain seq x y z
N MET A 1 -12.97 21.89 21.22
CA MET A 1 -13.85 21.22 20.24
C MET A 1 -12.94 20.71 19.14
N GLY A 2 -12.64 19.42 19.16
CA GLY A 2 -11.79 18.80 18.13
C GLY A 2 -12.57 18.72 16.84
N SER A 3 -12.10 19.43 15.82
CA SER A 3 -12.62 19.34 14.46
C SER A 3 -12.46 17.89 14.00
N GLN A 4 -13.57 17.17 13.86
CA GLN A 4 -13.57 15.95 13.06
C GLN A 4 -13.28 16.41 11.62
N GLU A 5 -12.03 16.24 11.18
CA GLU A 5 -11.71 16.30 9.75
C GLU A 5 -12.50 15.19 9.07
N SER A 6 -13.66 15.54 8.51
CA SER A 6 -14.43 14.67 7.64
C SER A 6 -13.51 14.29 6.48
N LEU A 7 -13.15 13.01 6.42
CA LEU A 7 -12.41 12.45 5.29
C LEU A 7 -13.11 12.89 3.98
N PRO A 8 -12.37 13.39 2.97
CA PRO A 8 -12.98 13.84 1.72
C PRO A 8 -13.81 12.73 1.07
N ASP A 9 -14.77 13.05 0.22
CA ASP A 9 -15.48 12.01 -0.54
C ASP A 9 -14.48 11.10 -1.29
N PRO A 10 -14.76 9.80 -1.46
CA PRO A 10 -13.84 8.85 -2.10
C PRO A 10 -13.26 9.28 -3.47
N PRO A 11 -13.97 10.03 -4.33
CA PRO A 11 -13.40 10.59 -5.56
C PRO A 11 -12.38 11.71 -5.28
N ALA A 12 -12.66 12.55 -4.29
CA ALA A 12 -11.78 13.67 -3.91
C ALA A 12 -10.49 13.17 -3.24
N GLN A 13 -10.56 12.11 -2.43
CA GLN A 13 -9.36 11.46 -1.86
C GLN A 13 -8.47 10.87 -2.95
N MET A 14 -9.06 10.17 -3.92
CA MET A 14 -8.30 9.58 -5.04
C MET A 14 -7.59 10.66 -5.87
N HIS A 15 -8.28 11.77 -6.17
CA HIS A 15 -7.68 12.90 -6.87
C HIS A 15 -6.56 13.58 -6.05
N HIS A 16 -6.71 13.64 -4.72
CA HIS A 16 -5.68 14.16 -3.83
C HIS A 16 -4.41 13.30 -3.86
N TYR A 17 -4.52 11.98 -3.70
CA TYR A 17 -3.39 11.06 -3.77
C TYR A 17 -2.75 11.05 -5.16
N TYR A 18 -3.55 11.14 -6.22
CA TYR A 18 -3.07 11.29 -7.61
C TYR A 18 -2.23 12.56 -7.78
N SER A 19 -2.76 13.71 -7.34
CA SER A 19 -2.08 14.99 -7.46
C SER A 19 -0.79 15.03 -6.63
N LYS A 20 -0.78 14.35 -5.47
CA LYS A 20 0.42 14.20 -4.63
C LYS A 20 1.46 13.30 -5.31
N PHE A 21 1.04 12.18 -5.89
CA PHE A 21 1.90 11.27 -6.65
C PHE A 21 2.60 12.00 -7.81
N MET A 22 1.85 12.68 -8.67
CA MET A 22 2.41 13.37 -9.85
C MET A 22 3.33 14.53 -9.48
N ARG A 23 3.16 15.13 -8.28
CA ARG A 23 4.00 16.21 -7.79
C ARG A 23 5.29 15.71 -7.15
N GLU A 24 5.22 14.65 -6.34
CA GLU A 24 6.38 14.12 -5.62
C GLU A 24 7.22 13.16 -6.47
N CYS A 25 6.62 12.50 -7.47
CA CYS A 25 7.27 11.51 -8.34
C CYS A 25 7.12 11.87 -9.82
N PRO A 26 7.92 12.81 -10.35
CA PRO A 26 7.89 13.19 -11.77
C PRO A 26 8.37 12.09 -12.71
N SER A 27 9.05 11.06 -12.19
CA SER A 27 9.46 9.84 -12.91
C SER A 27 8.26 8.95 -13.30
N GLY A 28 7.13 9.08 -12.60
CA GLY A 28 6.01 8.14 -12.72
C GLY A 28 6.25 6.78 -12.04
N LEU A 29 7.36 6.62 -11.32
CA LEU A 29 7.75 5.41 -10.60
C LEU A 29 7.99 5.76 -9.13
N LEU A 30 7.29 5.08 -8.23
CA LEU A 30 7.45 5.22 -6.78
C LEU A 30 8.47 4.21 -6.26
N SER A 31 9.59 4.68 -5.75
CA SER A 31 10.47 3.84 -4.91
C SER A 31 9.90 3.62 -3.52
N LEU A 32 10.39 2.62 -2.78
CA LEU A 32 10.01 2.39 -1.38
C LEU A 32 10.20 3.63 -0.49
N HIS A 33 11.27 4.41 -0.73
CA HIS A 33 11.53 5.63 0.01
C HIS A 33 10.47 6.71 -0.25
N GLU A 34 10.14 6.92 -1.52
CA GLU A 34 9.10 7.88 -1.92
C GLU A 34 7.72 7.42 -1.47
N PHE A 35 7.45 6.12 -1.49
CA PHE A 35 6.20 5.54 -0.98
C PHE A 35 6.02 5.84 0.52
N LYS A 36 7.07 5.63 1.32
CA LYS A 36 7.07 6.02 2.74
C LYS A 36 6.85 7.52 2.93
N LYS A 37 7.49 8.36 2.12
CA LYS A 37 7.32 9.83 2.17
C LYS A 37 5.90 10.26 1.77
N LEU A 38 5.33 9.64 0.74
CA LEU A 38 4.01 9.97 0.20
C LEU A 38 2.91 9.69 1.24
N LEU A 39 3.04 8.58 1.98
CA LEU A 39 2.10 8.16 3.02
C LEU A 39 2.45 8.67 4.43
N ASP A 40 3.50 9.47 4.56
CA ASP A 40 3.98 10.01 5.84
C ASP A 40 4.35 8.91 6.87
N LEU A 41 4.94 7.83 6.38
CA LEU A 41 5.35 6.63 7.14
C LEU A 41 6.84 6.63 7.50
N GLN A 42 7.44 7.82 7.60
CA GLN A 42 8.86 7.95 7.95
C GLN A 42 9.06 7.79 9.47
N GLY A 43 10.15 7.13 9.87
CA GLY A 43 10.52 7.00 11.28
C GLY A 43 9.76 5.91 12.05
N LEU A 44 9.18 4.93 11.36
CA LEU A 44 8.63 3.73 12.00
C LEU A 44 9.74 2.90 12.68
N ASP A 45 9.33 2.07 13.63
CA ASP A 45 10.22 1.08 14.25
C ASP A 45 10.62 -0.01 13.23
N PRO A 46 11.63 -0.86 13.53
CA PRO A 46 12.11 -1.86 12.58
C PRO A 46 11.03 -2.84 12.09
N GLN A 47 10.01 -3.10 12.91
CA GLN A 47 8.89 -3.97 12.57
C GLN A 47 7.90 -3.29 11.62
N GLY A 48 7.55 -2.04 11.89
CA GLY A 48 6.76 -1.21 11.00
C GLY A 48 7.44 -1.03 9.64
N ASP A 49 8.76 -0.83 9.64
CA ASP A 49 9.54 -0.73 8.41
C ASP A 49 9.51 -2.01 7.57
N LEU A 50 9.55 -3.18 8.21
CA LEU A 50 9.41 -4.48 7.55
C LEU A 50 7.99 -4.68 7.00
N TYR A 51 6.98 -4.30 7.76
CA TYR A 51 5.58 -4.35 7.34
C TYR A 51 5.32 -3.47 6.12
N ILE A 52 5.80 -2.23 6.13
CA ILE A 52 5.65 -1.31 4.99
C ILE A 52 6.40 -1.81 3.76
N LYS A 53 7.58 -2.42 3.94
CA LYS A 53 8.29 -3.07 2.84
C LYS A 53 7.46 -4.21 2.22
N ARG A 54 6.86 -5.08 3.03
CA ARG A 54 5.98 -6.15 2.51
C ARG A 54 4.76 -5.59 1.78
N VAL A 55 4.15 -4.54 2.32
CA VAL A 55 3.03 -3.84 1.65
C VAL A 55 3.48 -3.28 0.30
N PHE A 56 4.67 -2.70 0.21
CA PHE A 56 5.25 -2.20 -1.04
C PHE A 56 5.46 -3.34 -2.04
N ASP A 57 6.09 -4.44 -1.63
CA ASP A 57 6.37 -5.60 -2.47
C ASP A 57 5.09 -6.25 -3.03
N ILE A 58 3.93 -6.04 -2.39
CA ILE A 58 2.62 -6.54 -2.88
C ILE A 58 1.99 -5.58 -3.88
N PHE A 59 2.26 -4.28 -3.76
CA PHE A 59 1.79 -3.29 -4.70
C PHE A 59 2.62 -3.26 -5.98
N ASP A 60 3.91 -3.58 -5.88
CA ASP A 60 4.81 -3.86 -7.01
C ASP A 60 4.44 -5.22 -7.64
N LEU A 61 3.49 -5.20 -8.60
CA LEU A 61 2.93 -6.42 -9.19
C LEU A 61 3.89 -7.05 -10.20
N ASN A 62 4.72 -6.23 -10.84
CA ASN A 62 5.69 -6.68 -11.83
C ASN A 62 7.06 -7.04 -11.22
N GLN A 63 7.28 -6.75 -9.93
CA GLN A 63 8.49 -6.99 -9.14
C GLN A 63 9.73 -6.28 -9.69
N ASP A 64 9.55 -5.08 -10.25
CA ASP A 64 10.66 -4.27 -10.78
C ASP A 64 11.33 -3.39 -9.71
N GLY A 65 10.81 -3.40 -8.48
CA GLY A 65 11.29 -2.62 -7.34
C GLY A 65 10.69 -1.22 -7.26
N PHE A 66 9.73 -0.89 -8.14
CA PHE A 66 9.01 0.36 -8.19
C PHE A 66 7.50 0.10 -8.24
N ILE A 67 6.72 1.09 -7.80
CA ILE A 67 5.28 1.10 -8.01
C ILE A 67 4.99 2.08 -9.13
N ASP A 68 4.53 1.59 -10.27
CA ASP A 68 4.11 2.44 -11.37
C ASP A 68 2.75 3.11 -11.10
N PHE A 69 2.35 3.98 -12.02
CA PHE A 69 1.10 4.71 -11.89
C PHE A 69 -0.14 3.80 -11.79
N LEU A 70 -0.20 2.72 -12.56
CA LEU A 70 -1.33 1.80 -12.59
C LEU A 70 -1.39 0.96 -11.31
N GLU A 71 -0.24 0.50 -10.84
CA GLU A 71 -0.08 -0.23 -9.59
C GLU A 71 -0.49 0.64 -8.38
N PHE A 72 -0.06 1.89 -8.35
CA PHE A 72 -0.45 2.86 -7.32
C PHE A 72 -1.96 3.11 -7.31
N ILE A 73 -2.58 3.30 -8.49
CA ILE A 73 -4.02 3.50 -8.62
C ILE A 73 -4.81 2.26 -8.19
N ALA A 74 -4.32 1.06 -8.51
CA ALA A 74 -4.94 -0.19 -8.06
C ALA A 74 -4.87 -0.32 -6.54
N ALA A 75 -3.71 -0.03 -5.94
CA ALA A 75 -3.49 -0.02 -4.50
C ALA A 75 -4.43 0.95 -3.77
N ILE A 76 -4.48 2.21 -4.22
CA ILE A 76 -5.32 3.25 -3.61
C ILE A 76 -6.81 2.93 -3.77
N ASN A 77 -7.25 2.43 -4.92
CA ASN A 77 -8.63 2.01 -5.11
C ASN A 77 -9.01 0.88 -4.16
N LEU A 78 -8.12 -0.08 -3.95
CA LEU A 78 -8.35 -1.17 -3.02
C LEU A 78 -8.46 -0.70 -1.57
N VAL A 79 -7.59 0.23 -1.16
CA VAL A 79 -7.59 0.79 0.20
C VAL A 79 -8.84 1.64 0.46
N ILE A 80 -9.17 2.56 -0.46
CA ILE A 80 -10.26 3.54 -0.30
C ILE A 80 -11.64 2.91 -0.61
N ARG A 81 -11.75 2.10 -1.67
CA ARG A 81 -13.03 1.64 -2.24
C ARG A 81 -13.22 0.13 -2.26
N GLY A 82 -12.20 -0.65 -1.89
CA GLY A 82 -12.27 -2.11 -1.92
C GLY A 82 -13.40 -2.62 -1.01
N LYS A 83 -14.24 -3.51 -1.55
CA LYS A 83 -15.18 -4.28 -0.71
C LYS A 83 -14.38 -5.13 0.28
N ILE A 84 -14.99 -5.47 1.43
CA ILE A 84 -14.37 -6.33 2.45
C ILE A 84 -13.77 -7.60 1.83
N ASP A 85 -14.43 -8.24 0.88
CA ASP A 85 -13.92 -9.44 0.19
C ASP A 85 -12.64 -9.18 -0.61
N GLN A 86 -12.52 -8.01 -1.24
CA GLN A 86 -11.31 -7.63 -1.98
C GLN A 86 -10.17 -7.31 -1.02
N LYS A 87 -10.47 -6.63 0.10
CA LYS A 87 -9.52 -6.38 1.18
C LYS A 87 -9.02 -7.68 1.79
N LEU A 88 -9.92 -8.64 2.09
CA LEU A 88 -9.58 -9.95 2.63
C LEU A 88 -8.72 -10.78 1.68
N LYS A 89 -9.05 -10.84 0.39
CA LYS A 89 -8.19 -11.49 -0.62
C LYS A 89 -6.80 -10.87 -0.69
N TRP A 90 -6.71 -9.57 -0.47
CA TRP A 90 -5.44 -8.86 -0.48
C TRP A 90 -4.64 -9.09 0.79
N TYR A 91 -5.27 -9.04 1.97
CA TYR A 91 -4.65 -9.47 3.22
C TYR A 91 -4.17 -10.91 3.11
N PHE A 92 -4.95 -11.80 2.48
CA PHE A 92 -4.53 -13.18 2.27
C PHE A 92 -3.23 -13.26 1.44
N LYS A 93 -3.14 -12.51 0.34
CA LYS A 93 -1.90 -12.38 -0.44
C LYS A 93 -0.72 -11.76 0.33
N LEU A 94 -0.99 -10.92 1.34
CA LEU A 94 0.04 -10.38 2.23
C LEU A 94 0.63 -11.45 3.16
N TYR A 95 -0.17 -12.45 3.53
CA TYR A 95 0.27 -13.54 4.40
C TYR A 95 0.85 -14.73 3.62
N ASP A 96 0.37 -14.98 2.40
CA ASP A 96 0.82 -16.03 1.48
C ASP A 96 2.10 -15.56 0.75
N ALA A 97 3.26 -15.81 1.35
CA ALA A 97 4.54 -15.29 0.90
C ALA A 97 5.09 -16.06 -0.31
N ASP A 98 4.75 -17.34 -0.45
CA ASP A 98 5.14 -18.16 -1.59
C ASP A 98 4.12 -18.13 -2.75
N GLY A 99 2.93 -17.55 -2.53
CA GLY A 99 1.89 -17.36 -3.53
C GLY A 99 1.16 -18.65 -3.91
N ASN A 100 1.22 -19.69 -3.06
CA ASN A 100 0.62 -20.99 -3.33
C ASN A 100 -0.91 -21.01 -3.10
N GLY A 101 -1.48 -19.92 -2.58
CA GLY A 101 -2.90 -19.78 -2.28
C GLY A 101 -3.31 -20.30 -0.91
N CYS A 102 -2.35 -20.65 -0.04
CA CYS A 102 -2.54 -21.14 1.32
C CYS A 102 -1.52 -20.45 2.25
N ILE A 103 -1.96 -20.04 3.45
CA ILE A 103 -1.05 -19.49 4.47
C ILE A 103 -0.58 -20.62 5.36
N ASP A 104 0.71 -20.97 5.29
CA ASP A 104 1.30 -21.98 6.13
C ASP A 104 1.74 -21.44 7.50
N LYS A 105 2.08 -22.35 8.43
CA LYS A 105 2.45 -21.97 9.80
C LYS A 105 3.73 -21.12 9.84
N LYS A 106 4.68 -21.32 8.92
CA LYS A 106 5.92 -20.55 8.84
C LYS A 106 5.64 -19.16 8.30
N GLU A 107 4.81 -19.05 7.28
CA GLU A 107 4.37 -17.79 6.70
C GLU A 107 3.63 -16.93 7.73
N LEU A 108 2.69 -17.54 8.47
CA LEU A 108 1.96 -16.90 9.56
C LEU A 108 2.89 -16.44 10.70
N LEU A 109 3.89 -17.25 11.04
CA LEU A 109 4.86 -16.92 12.10
C LEU A 109 5.90 -15.89 11.66
N SER A 110 6.20 -15.76 10.36
CA SER A 110 7.20 -14.78 9.89
C SER A 110 6.73 -13.32 9.99
N ILE A 111 5.46 -13.10 10.33
CA ILE A 111 4.84 -11.78 10.46
C ILE A 111 4.81 -11.31 11.93
N PHE A 112 5.03 -12.19 12.90
CA PHE A 112 5.08 -11.90 14.34
C PHE A 112 6.49 -12.08 14.92
#